data_AF-A0A521ZK45-F1
#
_entry.id   AF-A0A521ZK45-F1
#
_cell.length_a   1.000
_cell.length_b   1.000
_cell.length_c   1.000
_cell.angle_alpha   90.00
_cell.angle_beta   90.00
_cell.angle_gamma   90.00
#
_symmetry.space_group_name_H-M   'P 1'
#
loop_
_entity.id
_entity.type
_entity.pdbx_description
1 polymer ?
#
loop_
_entity_poly.entity_id
_entity_poly.type
_entity_poly.pdbx_seq_one_letter_code
_entity_poly.pdbx_strand_id
1 'polypeptide(L)' 'MPSRVQAYLLDPSQQNSIDAALGEFDYAYAGGVWGLAFSMVVGLYFSAHGIGLVLGMVRRG' A
#
# COMPACT_ATOMS: atom_id res chain seq x y z
N MET A 1 -27.82 -5.47 16.47
CA MET A 1 -28.08 -5.89 15.07
C MET A 1 -27.65 -4.73 14.18
N PRO A 2 -26.73 -4.91 13.22
CA PRO A 2 -26.34 -3.81 12.35
C PRO A 2 -27.55 -3.43 11.49
N SER A 3 -28.00 -2.18 11.62
CA SER A 3 -29.04 -1.60 10.79
C SER A 3 -28.51 -1.51 9.36
N ARG A 4 -28.89 -2.46 8.49
CA ARG A 4 -28.68 -2.34 7.05
C ARG A 4 -29.39 -1.07 6.61
N VAL A 5 -28.64 -0.05 6.20
CA VAL A 5 -29.21 1.11 5.52
C VAL A 5 -30.08 0.56 4.40
N GLN A 6 -31.36 0.89 4.45
CA GLN A 6 -32.41 0.22 3.71
C GLN A 6 -32.16 0.38 2.21
N ALA A 7 -31.68 -0.70 1.58
CA ALA A 7 -31.24 -0.77 0.17
C ALA A 7 -32.33 -0.45 -0.87
N TYR A 8 -33.53 -0.07 -0.42
CA TYR A 8 -34.67 0.25 -1.28
C TYR A 8 -34.70 1.71 -1.78
N LEU A 9 -33.75 2.56 -1.37
CA LEU A 9 -33.62 3.95 -1.83
C LEU A 9 -32.38 4.22 -2.70
N LEU A 10 -31.59 3.18 -3.00
CA LEU A 10 -30.34 3.30 -3.75
C LEU A 10 -30.52 2.73 -5.15
N ASP A 11 -29.99 3.41 -6.16
CA ASP A 11 -29.97 2.91 -7.54
C ASP A 11 -29.22 1.56 -7.56
N PRO A 12 -29.82 0.47 -8.08
CA PRO A 12 -29.17 -0.83 -8.21
C PRO A 12 -27.82 -0.79 -8.96
N SER A 13 -27.61 0.20 -9.84
CA SER A 13 -26.33 0.40 -10.53
C SER A 13 -25.17 0.72 -9.57
N GLN A 14 -25.48 1.27 -8.39
CA GLN A 14 -24.52 1.69 -7.37
C GLN A 14 -24.33 0.64 -6.25
N GLN A 15 -25.02 -0.50 -6.33
CA GLN A 15 -24.99 -1.50 -5.27
C GLN A 15 -23.56 -2.02 -5.01
N ASN A 16 -22.80 -2.30 -6.06
CA ASN A 16 -21.43 -2.81 -5.94
C ASN A 16 -20.46 -1.82 -5.28
N SER A 17 -20.59 -0.52 -5.55
CA SER A 17 -19.72 0.49 -4.93
C SER A 17 -20.05 0.70 -3.46
N ILE A 18 -21.32 0.58 -3.09
CA ILE A 18 -21.78 0.66 -1.70
C ILE A 18 -21.37 -0.57 -0.91
N ASP A 19 -21.54 -1.77 -1.48
CA ASP A 19 -21.09 -3.02 -0.86
C ASP A 19 -19.57 -3.03 -0.66
N ALA A 20 -18.81 -2.48 -1.62
CA ALA A 20 -17.36 -2.29 -1.47
C ALA A 20 -17.00 -1.26 -0.39
N ALA A 21 -17.77 -0.17 -0.26
CA ALA A 21 -17.52 0.87 0.75
C ALA A 21 -17.93 0.46 2.17
N LEU A 22 -18.92 -0.43 2.30
CA LEU A 22 -19.37 -1.00 3.57
C LEU A 22 -18.61 -2.28 3.94
N GLY A 23 -17.77 -2.79 3.05
CA GLY A 23 -16.91 -3.94 3.29
C GLY A 23 -15.88 -3.66 4.38
N GLU A 24 -15.41 -4.73 5.03
CA GLU A 24 -14.31 -4.65 5.99
C GLU A 24 -13.00 -4.30 5.28
N PHE A 25 -12.17 -3.47 5.92
CA PHE A 25 -10.89 -3.06 5.35
C PHE A 25 -9.89 -4.23 5.37
N ASP A 26 -9.34 -4.58 4.20
CA ASP A 26 -8.35 -5.64 4.08
C ASP A 26 -6.95 -5.17 4.53
N TYR A 27 -6.66 -5.41 5.81
CA TYR A 27 -5.35 -5.12 6.40
C TYR A 27 -4.21 -5.97 5.84
N ALA A 28 -4.49 -7.18 5.34
CA ALA A 28 -3.47 -8.04 4.76
C ALA A 28 -2.99 -7.48 3.41
N TYR A 29 -3.94 -7.10 2.55
CA TYR A 29 -3.63 -6.42 1.30
C TYR A 29 -2.93 -5.08 1.54
N ALA A 30 -3.48 -4.25 2.43
CA ALA A 30 -2.89 -2.94 2.76
C ALA A 30 -1.46 -3.07 3.30
N GLY A 31 -1.23 -4.04 4.20
CA GLY A 31 0.09 -4.34 4.74
C GLY A 31 1.08 -4.80 3.67
N GLY A 32 0.64 -5.63 2.72
CA GLY A 32 1.47 -6.07 1.60
C GLY A 32 1.92 -4.90 0.70
N VAL A 33 0.97 -4.03 0.33
CA VAL A 33 1.27 -2.84 -0.48
C VAL A 33 2.24 -1.90 0.24
N TRP A 34 2.00 -1.65 1.52
CA TRP A 34 2.84 -0.77 2.32
C TRP A 34 4.25 -1.35 2.50
N GLY A 35 4.35 -2.65 2.76
CA GLY A 35 5.62 -3.36 2.90
C GLY A 35 6.46 -3.31 1.63
N LEU A 36 5.85 -3.49 0.45
CA LEU A 36 6.54 -3.36 -0.84
C LEU A 36 7.03 -1.94 -1.08
N ALA A 37 6.18 -0.94 -0.85
CA ALA A 37 6.55 0.46 -1.02
C ALA A 37 7.74 0.84 -0.10
N PHE A 38 7.68 0.44 1.18
CA PHE A 38 8.77 0.67 2.13
C PHE A 38 10.07 -0.03 1.70
N SER A 39 9.98 -1.28 1.26
CA SER A 39 11.14 -2.07 0.82
C SER A 39 11.84 -1.43 -0.39
N MET A 40 11.09 -0.83 -1.31
CA MET A 40 11.67 -0.10 -2.45
C MET A 40 12.48 1.11 -2.00
N VAL A 41 11.97 1.91 -1.06
CA VAL A 41 12.70 3.07 -0.53
C VAL A 41 14.01 2.63 0.13
N VAL A 42 13.94 1.61 0.99
CA VAL A 42 15.10 1.06 1.68
C VAL A 42 16.10 0.45 0.70
N GLY A 43 15.63 -0.30 -0.30
CA GLY A 43 16.47 -0.91 -1.33
C GLY A 43 17.22 0.14 -2.17
N LEU A 44 16.54 1.22 -2.56
CA LEU A 44 17.16 2.34 -3.27
C LEU A 44 18.19 3.05 -2.39
N TYR A 45 17.88 3.28 -1.12
CA TYR A 45 18.82 3.90 -0.17
C TYR A 45 20.11 3.08 -0.04
N PHE A 46 20.00 1.78 0.23
CA PHE A 46 21.19 0.93 0.36
C PHE A 46 21.98 0.83 -0.94
N SER A 47 21.30 0.79 -2.09
CA SER A 47 21.95 0.79 -3.40
C SER A 47 22.77 2.06 -3.62
N ALA A 48 22.17 3.24 -3.37
CA ALA A 48 22.86 4.53 -3.49
C ALA A 48 24.02 4.65 -2.48
N HIS A 49 23.80 4.23 -1.24
CA HIS A 49 24.81 4.30 -0.18
C HIS A 49 25.98 3.35 -0.45
N GLY A 50 25.71 2.15 -0.95
CA GLY A 50 26.72 1.16 -1.33
C GLY A 50 27.62 1.67 -2.46
N ILE A 51 27.05 2.30 -3.49
CA ILE A 51 27.83 2.92 -4.57
C ILE A 51 28.75 4.01 -4.01
N GLY A 52 28.24 4.87 -3.13
CA GLY A 52 29.05 5.90 -2.48
C GLY A 52 30.22 5.33 -1.67
N LEU A 53 29.99 4.23 -0.96
CA LEU A 53 31.02 3.50 -0.21
C LEU A 53 32.14 2.98 -1.12
N VAL A 54 31.78 2.31 -2.21
CA VAL A 54 32.75 1.78 -3.19
C VAL A 54 33.57 2.90 -3.82
N LEU A 55 32.91 3.98 -4.26
CA LEU A 55 33.61 5.15 -4.82
C LEU A 55 34.55 5.81 -3.81
N GLY A 56 34.15 5.88 -2.54
CA GLY A 56 34.98 6.40 -1.46
C GLY A 56 36.21 5.54 -1.18
N MET A 57 36.09 4.21 -1.26
CA MET A 57 37.22 3.30 -1.16
C MET A 57 38.19 3.47 -2.32
N VAL A 58 37.69 3.52 -3.56
CA VAL A 58 38.51 3.71 -4.76
C VAL A 58 39.25 5.06 -4.74
N ARG A 59 38.61 6.13 -4.26
CA ARG A 59 39.25 7.45 -4.15
C ARG A 59 40.34 7.56 -3.08
N ARG A 60 40.38 6.63 -2.13
CA ARG A 60 41.32 6.62 -1.00
C ARG A 60 42.48 5.64 -1.19
N GLY A 61 42.33 4.65 -2.07
CA GLY A 61 43.38 3.71 -2.47
C GLY A 61 44.29 4.24 -3.57
#